data_AF-A0A2N1PVU0-F1
#
_entry.id   AF-A0A2N1PVU0-F1
#
_cell.length_a   1.000
_cell.length_b   1.000
_cell.length_c   1.000
_cell.angle_alpha   90.00
_cell.angle_beta   90.00
_cell.angle_gamma   90.00
#
_symmetry.space_group_name_H-M   'P 1'
#
loop_
_entity.id
_entity.type
_entity.pdbx_description
1 polymer ?
#
loop_
_entity_poly.entity_id
_entity_poly.type
_entity_poly.pdbx_seq_one_letter_code
_entity_poly.pdbx_strand_id
1 'polypeptide(L)'
;MKDYKILKNSYFDSVTLMSTTVTLKKELKLKELVMFMGTDMNKDMIKSVGLYHESLDEAMPNDLMLAVELDEAFPNWAEEVVARLSSSKSKSSDEKTVYKTINQAYEAIEPNIAVISVPGLYAANEAFKALEKNMHVMLFSDNVSVEDEIALKDLAIKKDLLVMGPDCGTAIINGKGLCFANQVRRGSIGLVAASGTGLQEVTVIIDRFK
;
A
#
# COMPACT_ATOMS: atom_id res chain seq x y z
N MET A 1 -16.62 -8.57 -20.96
CA MET A 1 -15.38 -9.16 -21.54
C MET A 1 -14.28 -9.07 -20.50
N LYS A 2 -13.50 -10.14 -20.31
CA LYS A 2 -12.35 -10.13 -19.39
C LYS A 2 -11.07 -10.01 -20.22
N ASP A 3 -10.12 -9.24 -19.73
CA ASP A 3 -8.82 -9.06 -20.37
C ASP A 3 -7.72 -8.80 -19.33
N TYR A 4 -6.46 -8.97 -19.72
CA TYR A 4 -5.32 -8.85 -18.82
C TYR A 4 -4.07 -8.27 -19.50
N LYS A 5 -3.15 -7.76 -18.69
CA LYS A 5 -1.83 -7.30 -19.14
C LYS A 5 -0.78 -7.52 -18.06
N ILE A 6 0.41 -7.96 -18.45
CA ILE A 6 1.58 -8.03 -17.57
C ILE A 6 2.62 -7.02 -18.06
N LEU A 7 3.10 -6.19 -17.16
CA LEU A 7 4.19 -5.25 -17.39
C LEU A 7 5.42 -5.74 -16.64
N LYS A 8 6.40 -6.22 -17.40
CA LYS A 8 7.63 -6.77 -16.84
C LYS A 8 8.47 -5.69 -16.17
N ASN A 9 9.08 -6.02 -15.03
CA ASN A 9 9.99 -5.13 -14.28
C ASN A 9 9.41 -3.73 -13.99
N SER A 10 8.09 -3.65 -13.77
CA SER A 10 7.37 -2.39 -13.55
C SER A 10 6.84 -2.35 -12.13
N TYR A 11 7.73 -2.07 -11.16
CA TYR A 11 7.37 -2.05 -9.75
C TYR A 11 6.58 -0.78 -9.36
N PHE A 12 5.48 -1.00 -8.66
CA PHE A 12 4.71 0.03 -7.97
C PHE A 12 4.40 -0.43 -6.55
N ASP A 13 4.39 0.49 -5.59
CA ASP A 13 3.97 0.14 -4.23
C ASP A 13 2.46 -0.13 -4.18
N SER A 14 2.05 -1.06 -3.31
CA SER A 14 0.66 -1.51 -3.24
C SER A 14 -0.32 -0.41 -2.83
N VAL A 15 0.11 0.61 -2.07
CA VAL A 15 -0.75 1.72 -1.66
C VAL A 15 -1.07 2.61 -2.86
N THR A 16 -0.08 2.93 -3.67
CA THR A 16 -0.28 3.61 -4.96
C THR A 16 -1.19 2.79 -5.85
N LEU A 17 -0.92 1.49 -6.04
CA LEU A 17 -1.76 0.63 -6.89
C LEU A 17 -3.22 0.62 -6.43
N MET A 18 -3.49 0.39 -5.14
CA MET A 18 -4.87 0.28 -4.64
C MET A 18 -5.61 1.63 -4.70
N SER A 19 -4.97 2.73 -4.31
CA SER A 19 -5.60 4.07 -4.36
C SER A 19 -5.88 4.53 -5.80
N THR A 20 -4.96 4.27 -6.72
CA THR A 20 -5.15 4.57 -8.14
C THR A 20 -6.19 3.65 -8.79
N THR A 21 -6.24 2.36 -8.43
CA THR A 21 -7.23 1.41 -8.95
C THR A 21 -8.66 1.88 -8.71
N VAL A 22 -8.97 2.32 -7.48
CA VAL A 22 -10.32 2.83 -7.12
C VAL A 22 -10.69 4.04 -7.97
N THR A 23 -9.72 4.94 -8.18
CA THR A 23 -9.91 6.16 -8.98
C THR A 23 -10.13 5.83 -10.45
N LEU A 24 -9.27 5.00 -11.04
CA LEU A 24 -9.33 4.62 -12.46
C LEU A 24 -10.58 3.81 -12.79
N LYS A 25 -10.98 2.87 -11.93
CA LYS A 25 -12.21 2.11 -12.10
C LYS A 25 -13.42 3.04 -12.26
N LYS A 26 -13.50 4.09 -11.44
CA LYS A 26 -14.57 5.09 -11.50
C LYS A 26 -14.48 5.99 -12.73
N GLU A 27 -13.30 6.54 -13.02
CA GLU A 27 -13.10 7.48 -14.14
C GLU A 27 -13.31 6.83 -15.51
N LEU A 28 -12.81 5.61 -15.69
CA LEU A 28 -12.91 4.85 -16.93
C LEU A 28 -14.19 4.01 -17.00
N LYS A 29 -15.06 4.10 -15.98
CA LYS A 29 -16.33 3.36 -15.87
C LYS A 29 -16.17 1.86 -16.14
N LEU A 30 -15.11 1.28 -15.59
CA LEU A 30 -14.81 -0.15 -15.73
C LEU A 30 -15.68 -0.92 -14.74
N LYS A 31 -16.20 -2.07 -15.17
CA LYS A 31 -16.99 -2.94 -14.29
C LYS A 31 -16.12 -3.49 -13.17
N GLU A 32 -14.93 -3.99 -13.52
CA GLU A 32 -13.92 -4.40 -12.54
C GLU A 32 -12.51 -4.08 -13.06
N LEU A 33 -11.62 -3.68 -12.15
CA LEU A 33 -10.20 -3.45 -12.45
C LEU A 33 -9.38 -3.88 -11.23
N VAL A 34 -8.39 -4.71 -11.46
CA VAL A 34 -7.42 -5.14 -10.46
C VAL A 34 -6.02 -4.83 -10.96
N MET A 35 -5.21 -4.21 -10.10
CA MET A 35 -3.82 -3.87 -10.36
C MET A 35 -2.96 -4.35 -9.20
N PHE A 36 -2.17 -5.41 -9.41
CA PHE A 36 -1.35 -6.01 -8.36
C PHE A 36 0.06 -6.35 -8.82
N MET A 37 0.99 -6.42 -7.88
CA MET A 37 2.30 -7.01 -8.12
C MET A 37 2.20 -8.53 -8.25
N GLY A 38 3.06 -9.15 -9.07
CA GLY A 38 3.07 -10.59 -9.38
C GLY A 38 3.49 -11.54 -8.24
N THR A 39 3.05 -11.28 -7.01
CA THR A 39 3.24 -12.19 -5.86
C THR A 39 2.19 -13.29 -5.85
N ASP A 40 2.48 -14.43 -5.23
CA ASP A 40 1.55 -15.57 -5.19
C ASP A 40 0.24 -15.22 -4.47
N MET A 41 0.31 -14.48 -3.37
CA MET A 41 -0.88 -13.96 -2.66
C MET A 41 -1.79 -13.12 -3.58
N ASN A 42 -1.21 -12.24 -4.39
CA ASN A 42 -1.97 -11.39 -5.30
C ASN A 42 -2.56 -12.17 -6.49
N LYS A 43 -1.87 -13.22 -6.95
CA LYS A 43 -2.40 -14.14 -7.98
C LYS A 43 -3.65 -14.84 -7.46
N ASP A 44 -3.64 -15.31 -6.21
CA ASP A 44 -4.81 -15.92 -5.59
C ASP A 44 -5.95 -14.92 -5.37
N MET A 45 -5.62 -13.66 -5.05
CA MET A 45 -6.62 -12.59 -4.97
C MET A 45 -7.30 -12.36 -6.33
N ILE A 46 -6.56 -12.31 -7.44
CA ILE A 46 -7.15 -12.19 -8.79
C ILE A 46 -8.10 -13.36 -9.12
N LYS A 47 -7.73 -14.59 -8.72
CA LYS A 47 -8.60 -15.77 -8.86
C LYS A 47 -9.91 -15.59 -8.10
N SER A 48 -9.84 -15.10 -6.85
CA SER A 48 -11.02 -14.89 -6.02
C SER A 48 -12.01 -13.86 -6.58
N VAL A 49 -11.51 -12.82 -7.26
CA VAL A 49 -12.31 -11.78 -7.92
C VAL A 49 -12.82 -12.24 -9.30
N GLY A 50 -12.39 -13.41 -9.77
CA GLY A 50 -12.82 -14.00 -11.02
C GLY A 50 -12.19 -13.37 -12.26
N LEU A 51 -11.07 -12.65 -12.13
CA LEU A 51 -10.36 -12.00 -13.24
C LEU A 51 -9.11 -12.78 -13.69
N TYR A 52 -8.98 -14.03 -13.27
CA TYR A 52 -7.84 -14.87 -13.57
C TYR A 52 -7.71 -15.22 -15.05
N HIS A 53 -6.46 -15.27 -15.50
CA HIS A 53 -6.02 -15.80 -16.79
C HIS A 53 -4.70 -16.57 -16.56
N GLU A 54 -4.52 -17.72 -17.25
CA GLU A 54 -3.37 -18.61 -17.06
C GLU A 54 -2.01 -17.90 -17.19
N SER A 55 -1.90 -16.97 -18.14
CA SER A 55 -0.68 -16.19 -18.37
C SER A 55 -0.26 -15.32 -17.19
N LEU A 56 -1.17 -14.97 -16.26
CA LEU A 56 -0.82 -14.23 -15.04
C LEU A 56 0.07 -15.02 -14.08
N ASP A 57 0.09 -16.36 -14.19
CA ASP A 57 0.96 -17.18 -13.35
C ASP A 57 2.45 -16.97 -13.66
N GLU A 58 2.79 -16.52 -14.88
CA GLU A 58 4.14 -16.16 -15.32
C GLU A 58 4.65 -14.82 -14.77
N ALA A 59 3.81 -14.06 -14.05
CA ALA A 59 4.23 -12.82 -13.43
C ALA A 59 5.15 -13.09 -12.23
N MET A 60 6.25 -12.34 -12.17
CA MET A 60 7.18 -12.35 -11.04
C MET A 60 6.84 -11.24 -10.04
N PRO A 61 7.36 -11.27 -8.80
CA PRO A 61 7.04 -10.25 -7.78
C PRO A 61 7.30 -8.78 -8.19
N ASN A 62 8.22 -8.54 -9.15
CA ASN A 62 8.53 -7.21 -9.67
C ASN A 62 7.72 -6.81 -10.92
N ASP A 63 6.82 -7.68 -11.39
CA ASP A 63 5.95 -7.43 -12.54
C ASP A 63 4.60 -6.88 -12.07
N LEU A 64 4.07 -5.89 -12.79
CA LEU A 64 2.72 -5.38 -12.56
C LEU A 64 1.72 -6.18 -13.40
N MET A 65 0.73 -6.78 -12.74
CA MET A 65 -0.41 -7.44 -13.34
C MET A 65 -1.61 -6.50 -13.34
N LEU A 66 -2.25 -6.38 -14.51
CA LEU A 66 -3.52 -5.71 -14.70
C LEU A 66 -4.54 -6.74 -15.16
N ALA A 67 -5.72 -6.74 -14.57
CA ALA A 67 -6.85 -7.55 -15.03
C ALA A 67 -8.13 -6.72 -14.96
N VAL A 68 -8.98 -6.82 -15.98
CA VAL A 68 -10.17 -5.97 -16.13
C VAL A 68 -11.38 -6.80 -16.53
N GLU A 69 -12.56 -6.38 -16.09
CA GLU A 69 -13.83 -6.73 -16.70
C GLU A 69 -14.50 -5.49 -17.29
N LEU A 70 -14.89 -5.59 -18.55
CA LEU A 70 -15.49 -4.52 -19.34
C LEU A 70 -16.91 -4.89 -19.76
N ASP A 71 -17.83 -3.94 -19.71
CA ASP A 71 -19.17 -4.09 -20.29
C ASP A 71 -19.16 -3.91 -21.82
N GLU A 72 -18.34 -2.98 -22.31
CA GLU A 72 -18.17 -2.66 -23.73
C GLU A 72 -16.71 -2.81 -24.16
N ALA A 73 -16.45 -2.96 -25.47
CA ALA A 73 -15.08 -3.03 -25.97
C ALA A 73 -14.36 -1.70 -25.70
N PHE A 74 -13.25 -1.76 -24.95
CA PHE A 74 -12.38 -0.63 -24.69
C PHE A 74 -10.98 -0.91 -25.28
N PRO A 75 -10.73 -0.55 -26.55
CA PRO A 75 -9.42 -0.73 -27.16
C PRO A 75 -8.35 0.05 -26.39
N ASN A 76 -7.18 -0.56 -26.21
CA ASN A 76 -6.02 0.01 -25.53
C ASN A 76 -6.28 0.40 -24.06
N TRP A 77 -7.22 -0.27 -23.38
CA TRP A 77 -7.51 -0.01 -21.96
C TRP A 77 -6.26 -0.12 -21.08
N ALA A 78 -5.36 -1.06 -21.39
CA ALA A 78 -4.15 -1.30 -20.63
C ALA A 78 -3.18 -0.11 -20.75
N GLU A 79 -3.00 0.40 -21.97
CA GLU A 79 -2.16 1.57 -22.24
C GLU A 79 -2.70 2.82 -21.53
N GLU A 80 -4.03 3.04 -21.54
CA GLU A 80 -4.66 4.16 -20.83
C GLU A 80 -4.49 4.03 -19.31
N VAL A 81 -4.69 2.83 -18.75
CA VAL A 81 -4.47 2.57 -17.31
C VAL A 81 -3.02 2.83 -16.92
N VAL A 82 -2.06 2.36 -17.72
CA VAL A 82 -0.62 2.56 -17.48
C VAL A 82 -0.22 4.02 -17.61
N ALA A 83 -0.74 4.72 -18.62
CA ALA A 83 -0.51 6.14 -18.80
C ALA A 83 -1.03 6.93 -17.59
N ARG A 84 -2.23 6.60 -17.10
CA ARG A 84 -2.80 7.27 -15.93
C ARG A 84 -2.08 6.91 -14.64
N LEU A 85 -1.72 5.66 -14.42
CA LEU A 85 -0.91 5.22 -13.28
C LEU A 85 0.43 5.98 -13.23
N SER A 86 1.06 6.16 -14.38
CA SER A 86 2.30 6.93 -14.52
C SER A 86 2.08 8.44 -14.32
N SER A 87 0.95 8.97 -14.79
CA SER A 87 0.58 10.39 -14.64
C SER A 87 0.00 10.74 -13.26
N SER A 88 -0.46 9.76 -12.48
CA SER A 88 -0.86 9.97 -11.09
C SER A 88 0.33 10.41 -10.23
N LYS A 89 1.57 10.23 -10.72
CA LYS A 89 2.76 10.87 -10.15
C LYS A 89 2.76 12.40 -10.27
N SER A 90 1.97 12.99 -11.19
CA SER A 90 2.03 14.42 -11.52
C SER A 90 0.80 15.25 -11.12
N LYS A 91 -0.27 14.65 -10.58
CA LYS A 91 -1.53 15.36 -10.30
C LYS A 91 -1.89 15.60 -8.82
N SER A 92 -0.98 15.35 -7.88
CA SER A 92 -1.14 15.95 -6.54
C SER A 92 -0.71 17.42 -6.61
N SER A 93 -1.66 18.33 -6.41
CA SER A 93 -1.50 19.79 -6.40
C SER A 93 -0.77 20.32 -5.14
N ASP A 94 0.38 19.73 -4.87
CA ASP A 94 1.51 20.21 -4.09
C ASP A 94 2.68 19.40 -4.68
N GLU A 95 3.73 20.06 -5.19
CA GLU A 95 4.95 19.37 -5.61
C GLU A 95 5.53 18.63 -4.40
N LYS A 96 5.08 17.40 -4.15
CA LYS A 96 5.69 16.53 -3.15
C LYS A 96 7.05 16.15 -3.70
N THR A 97 8.09 16.81 -3.21
CA THR A 97 9.48 16.47 -3.48
C THR A 97 9.68 14.98 -3.24
N VAL A 98 9.98 14.24 -4.30
CA VAL A 98 10.29 12.81 -4.22
C VAL A 98 11.79 12.67 -3.96
N TYR A 99 12.12 12.10 -2.81
CA TYR A 99 13.50 11.78 -2.45
C TYR A 99 13.81 10.33 -2.84
N LYS A 100 15.06 10.05 -3.22
CA LYS A 100 15.48 8.69 -3.62
C LYS A 100 15.80 7.80 -2.42
N THR A 101 16.11 8.39 -1.27
CA THR A 101 16.50 7.66 -0.05
C THR A 101 15.86 8.27 1.19
N ILE A 102 15.70 7.44 2.23
CA ILE A 102 15.25 7.90 3.55
C ILE A 102 16.16 9.00 4.11
N ASN A 103 17.47 8.91 3.91
CA ASN A 103 18.41 9.94 4.39
C ASN A 103 18.15 11.30 3.75
N GLN A 104 17.95 11.33 2.43
CA GLN A 104 17.65 12.58 1.72
C GLN A 104 16.33 13.19 2.20
N ALA A 105 15.30 12.36 2.41
CA ALA A 105 14.03 12.83 2.95
C ALA A 105 14.19 13.36 4.37
N TYR A 106 14.92 12.64 5.22
CA TYR A 106 15.14 13.03 6.62
C TYR A 106 15.84 14.37 6.73
N GLU A 107 16.92 14.58 5.98
CA GLU A 107 17.67 15.84 5.97
C GLU A 107 16.85 17.03 5.46
N ALA A 108 15.84 16.78 4.63
CA ALA A 108 15.02 17.83 4.05
C ALA A 108 13.79 18.22 4.89
N ILE A 109 13.16 17.26 5.57
CA ILE A 109 11.87 17.48 6.26
C ILE A 109 11.82 17.00 7.72
N GLU A 110 12.89 16.37 8.24
CA GLU A 110 13.02 15.86 9.61
C GLU A 110 11.73 15.16 10.12
N PRO A 111 11.25 14.11 9.45
CA PRO A 111 10.00 13.48 9.79
C PRO A 111 10.13 12.67 11.09
N ASN A 112 9.00 12.44 11.76
CA ASN A 112 8.94 11.63 13.00
C ASN A 112 8.39 10.22 12.80
N ILE A 113 7.86 9.91 11.61
CA ILE A 113 7.32 8.59 11.26
C ILE A 113 7.63 8.24 9.81
N ALA A 114 8.02 6.99 9.57
CA ALA A 114 8.21 6.41 8.25
C ALA A 114 7.13 5.35 7.98
N VAL A 115 6.45 5.45 6.83
CA VAL A 115 5.52 4.44 6.33
C VAL A 115 6.21 3.68 5.20
N ILE A 116 6.40 2.38 5.37
CA ILE A 116 7.21 1.54 4.49
C ILE A 116 6.31 0.53 3.77
N SER A 117 6.28 0.62 2.43
CA SER A 117 5.46 -0.19 1.52
C SER A 117 6.27 -0.77 0.34
N VAL A 118 7.57 -1.01 0.56
CA VAL A 118 8.47 -1.69 -0.40
C VAL A 118 8.30 -3.22 -0.32
N PRO A 119 8.88 -4.03 -1.23
CA PRO A 119 8.82 -5.49 -1.11
C PRO A 119 9.38 -5.98 0.23
N GLY A 120 8.78 -7.02 0.82
CA GLY A 120 9.14 -7.56 2.14
C GLY A 120 10.65 -7.81 2.32
N LEU A 121 11.29 -8.35 1.28
CA LEU A 121 12.74 -8.60 1.23
C LEU A 121 13.60 -7.36 1.56
N TYR A 122 13.10 -6.16 1.24
CA TYR A 122 13.81 -4.89 1.45
C TYR A 122 13.25 -4.08 2.62
N ALA A 123 12.05 -4.42 3.12
CA ALA A 123 11.32 -3.60 4.08
C ALA A 123 12.05 -3.47 5.42
N ALA A 124 12.65 -4.57 5.91
CA ALA A 124 13.42 -4.55 7.16
C ALA A 124 14.61 -3.59 7.10
N ASN A 125 15.36 -3.60 5.99
CA ASN A 125 16.51 -2.71 5.81
C ASN A 125 16.10 -1.22 5.81
N GLU A 126 14.98 -0.88 5.17
CA GLU A 126 14.47 0.49 5.21
C GLU A 126 13.94 0.87 6.61
N ALA A 127 13.35 -0.06 7.34
CA ALA A 127 12.89 0.17 8.71
C ALA A 127 14.04 0.40 9.70
N PHE A 128 15.12 -0.38 9.59
CA PHE A 128 16.33 -0.14 10.40
C PHE A 128 16.90 1.26 10.15
N LYS A 129 17.01 1.68 8.87
CA LYS A 129 17.46 3.04 8.54
C LYS A 129 16.57 4.11 9.17
N ALA A 130 15.26 3.89 9.17
CA ALA A 130 14.31 4.84 9.77
C ALA A 130 14.47 4.92 11.30
N LEU A 131 14.56 3.77 11.98
CA LEU A 131 14.80 3.70 13.43
C LEU A 131 16.16 4.31 13.81
N GLU A 132 17.19 4.15 12.97
CA GLU A 132 18.49 4.77 13.20
C GLU A 132 18.42 6.30 13.20
N LYS A 133 17.48 6.86 12.44
CA LYS A 133 17.17 8.29 12.40
C LYS A 133 16.11 8.73 13.42
N ASN A 134 15.82 7.91 14.44
CA ASN A 134 14.83 8.18 15.49
C ASN A 134 13.41 8.42 14.98
N MET A 135 13.01 7.78 13.89
CA MET A 135 11.64 7.80 13.41
C MET A 135 10.85 6.60 13.93
N HIS A 136 9.57 6.80 14.26
CA HIS A 136 8.63 5.70 14.37
C HIS A 136 8.44 5.02 13.01
N VAL A 137 8.04 3.75 13.00
CA VAL A 137 7.86 2.99 11.75
C VAL A 137 6.49 2.35 11.71
N MET A 138 5.82 2.50 10.56
CA MET A 138 4.70 1.66 10.15
C MET A 138 5.14 0.80 8.96
N LEU A 139 5.26 -0.49 9.18
CA LEU A 139 5.53 -1.50 8.15
C LEU A 139 4.21 -1.96 7.56
N PHE A 140 3.84 -1.36 6.43
CA PHE A 140 2.75 -1.87 5.60
C PHE A 140 3.16 -3.14 4.86
N SER A 141 4.44 -3.24 4.50
CA SER A 141 5.00 -4.41 3.81
C SER A 141 4.73 -5.71 4.58
N ASP A 142 4.30 -6.71 3.83
CA ASP A 142 4.21 -8.11 4.26
C ASP A 142 5.45 -8.90 3.80
N ASN A 143 5.58 -10.16 4.24
CA ASN A 143 6.69 -11.08 3.93
C ASN A 143 8.04 -10.59 4.47
N VAL A 144 8.03 -10.05 5.69
CA VAL A 144 9.22 -9.78 6.49
C VAL A 144 9.45 -10.97 7.42
N SER A 145 10.71 -11.36 7.62
CA SER A 145 11.02 -12.49 8.50
C SER A 145 10.63 -12.19 9.95
N VAL A 146 10.29 -13.23 10.73
CA VAL A 146 9.98 -13.08 12.15
C VAL A 146 11.21 -12.60 12.93
N GLU A 147 12.40 -13.05 12.51
CA GLU A 147 13.68 -12.64 13.07
C GLU A 147 13.91 -11.13 12.89
N ASP A 148 13.63 -10.59 11.69
CA ASP A 148 13.73 -9.16 11.42
C ASP A 148 12.68 -8.36 12.20
N GLU A 149 11.44 -8.85 12.29
CA GLU A 149 10.39 -8.21 13.09
C GLU A 149 10.81 -8.06 14.55
N ILE A 150 11.33 -9.14 15.16
CA ILE A 150 11.81 -9.12 16.54
C ILE A 150 12.95 -8.12 16.69
N ALA A 151 13.95 -8.17 15.80
CA ALA A 151 15.10 -7.27 15.86
C ALA A 151 14.71 -5.79 15.72
N LEU A 152 13.75 -5.48 14.84
CA LEU A 152 13.23 -4.13 14.67
C LEU A 152 12.49 -3.64 15.92
N LYS A 153 11.62 -4.46 16.51
CA LYS A 153 10.89 -4.12 17.73
C LYS A 153 11.82 -3.96 18.93
N ASP A 154 12.83 -4.82 19.07
CA ASP A 154 13.85 -4.71 20.12
C ASP A 154 14.66 -3.41 20.00
N LEU A 155 15.04 -3.03 18.78
CA LEU A 155 15.73 -1.77 18.55
C LEU A 155 14.82 -0.58 18.87
N ALA A 156 13.56 -0.63 18.46
CA ALA A 156 12.60 0.43 18.72
C ALA A 156 12.38 0.64 20.22
N ILE A 157 12.23 -0.44 21.00
CA ILE A 157 12.13 -0.37 22.47
C ILE A 157 13.36 0.31 23.08
N LYS A 158 14.57 -0.07 22.65
CA LYS A 158 15.82 0.55 23.15
C LYS A 158 15.92 2.05 22.86
N LYS A 159 15.24 2.52 21.81
CA LYS A 159 15.25 3.93 21.37
C LYS A 159 13.98 4.69 21.75
N ASP A 160 13.07 4.08 22.51
CA ASP A 160 11.75 4.64 22.87
C ASP A 160 10.90 5.02 21.64
N LEU A 161 10.90 4.13 20.63
CA LEU A 161 10.17 4.29 19.37
C LEU A 161 9.09 3.19 19.23
N LEU A 162 8.07 3.49 18.43
CA LEU A 162 7.04 2.54 18.02
C LEU A 162 7.35 1.94 16.64
N VAL A 163 7.25 0.61 16.55
CA VAL A 163 7.18 -0.13 15.28
C VAL A 163 5.82 -0.81 15.19
N MET A 164 5.02 -0.44 14.19
CA MET A 164 3.74 -1.06 13.85
C MET A 164 3.95 -1.99 12.65
N GLY A 165 3.68 -3.28 12.81
CA GLY A 165 3.82 -4.29 11.76
C GLY A 165 4.91 -5.33 12.04
N PRO A 166 5.32 -6.13 11.04
CA PRO A 166 4.96 -6.05 9.61
C PRO A 166 3.47 -6.34 9.33
N ASP A 167 3.06 -6.18 8.06
CA ASP A 167 1.66 -6.34 7.63
C ASP A 167 0.66 -5.43 8.40
N CYS A 168 1.10 -4.22 8.75
CA CYS A 168 0.23 -3.22 9.38
C CYS A 168 -0.54 -2.44 8.31
N GLY A 169 -1.75 -2.89 8.01
CA GLY A 169 -2.60 -2.27 6.97
C GLY A 169 -3.28 -0.96 7.36
N THR A 170 -3.49 -0.69 8.65
CA THR A 170 -4.34 0.40 9.14
C THR A 170 -3.77 1.05 10.38
N ALA A 171 -3.62 2.38 10.36
CA ALA A 171 -3.44 3.19 11.57
C ALA A 171 -4.13 4.55 11.43
N ILE A 172 -4.63 5.08 12.55
CA ILE A 172 -5.13 6.46 12.64
C ILE A 172 -4.42 7.13 13.81
N ILE A 173 -3.42 7.97 13.52
CA ILE A 173 -2.60 8.64 14.53
C ILE A 173 -2.86 10.13 14.47
N ASN A 174 -3.24 10.73 15.60
CA ASN A 174 -3.57 12.15 15.70
C ASN A 174 -4.60 12.63 14.64
N GLY A 175 -5.57 11.77 14.30
CA GLY A 175 -6.57 12.04 13.26
C GLY A 175 -6.05 11.96 11.83
N LYS A 176 -4.82 11.50 11.60
CA LYS A 176 -4.26 11.22 10.28
C LYS A 176 -4.33 9.72 10.03
N GLY A 177 -5.03 9.35 8.95
CA GLY A 177 -5.04 7.98 8.45
C GLY A 177 -3.72 7.65 7.78
N LEU A 178 -3.16 6.49 8.11
CA LEU A 178 -1.99 5.90 7.46
C LEU A 178 -2.43 4.60 6.78
N CYS A 179 -2.01 4.42 5.53
CA CYS A 179 -2.46 3.32 4.66
C CYS A 179 -3.99 3.25 4.56
N PHE A 180 -4.60 2.09 4.82
CA PHE A 180 -6.05 1.94 4.73
C PHE A 180 -6.69 2.44 6.01
N ALA A 181 -7.27 3.64 5.97
CA ALA A 181 -7.92 4.25 7.12
C ALA A 181 -9.24 4.92 6.73
N ASN A 182 -10.18 4.94 7.67
CA ASN A 182 -11.45 5.63 7.53
C ASN A 182 -11.34 7.04 8.13
N GLN A 183 -12.02 8.01 7.50
CA GLN A 183 -12.23 9.29 8.14
C GLN A 183 -13.27 9.12 9.25
N VAL A 184 -12.83 9.28 10.50
CA VAL A 184 -13.67 9.17 11.69
C VAL A 184 -13.53 10.43 12.55
N ARG A 185 -14.55 10.75 13.35
CA ARG A 185 -14.51 11.90 14.25
C ARG A 185 -13.53 11.68 15.38
N ARG A 186 -12.87 12.75 15.82
CA ARG A 186 -12.01 12.72 17.01
C ARG A 186 -12.89 12.54 18.26
N GLY A 187 -12.38 11.78 19.22
CA GLY A 187 -13.07 11.54 20.48
C GLY A 187 -12.13 11.04 21.58
N SER A 188 -12.71 10.58 22.68
CA SER A 188 -12.02 10.15 23.89
C SER A 188 -11.66 8.66 23.94
N ILE A 189 -11.83 7.91 22.84
CA ILE A 189 -11.60 6.46 22.79
C ILE A 189 -10.32 6.19 22.02
N GLY A 190 -9.36 5.51 22.65
CA GLY A 190 -8.16 4.97 22.00
C GLY A 190 -8.37 3.50 21.62
N LEU A 191 -7.89 3.10 20.45
CA LEU A 191 -8.01 1.74 19.93
C LEU A 191 -6.64 1.18 19.57
N VAL A 192 -6.40 -0.07 19.91
CA VAL A 192 -5.21 -0.84 19.52
C VAL A 192 -5.70 -2.21 19.07
N ALA A 193 -5.26 -2.66 17.90
CA ALA A 193 -5.66 -3.95 17.34
C ALA A 193 -4.53 -4.53 16.49
N ALA A 194 -4.44 -5.86 16.47
CA ALA A 194 -3.60 -6.63 15.55
C ALA A 194 -4.43 -7.14 14.36
N SER A 195 -5.31 -6.30 13.82
CA SER A 195 -6.16 -6.58 12.67
C SER A 195 -6.51 -5.28 11.95
N GLY A 196 -6.16 -5.18 10.67
CA GLY A 196 -6.42 -3.99 9.86
C GLY A 196 -7.93 -3.73 9.67
N THR A 197 -8.61 -4.63 8.98
CA THR A 197 -10.07 -4.52 8.73
C THR A 197 -10.90 -4.57 10.01
N GLY A 198 -10.47 -5.35 11.01
CA GLY A 198 -11.11 -5.37 12.33
C GLY A 198 -11.04 -4.01 13.02
N LEU A 199 -9.90 -3.30 12.94
CA LEU A 199 -9.78 -1.94 13.46
C LEU A 199 -10.67 -0.97 12.69
N GLN A 200 -10.70 -1.05 11.36
CA GLN A 200 -11.57 -0.22 10.53
C GLN A 200 -13.04 -0.36 10.92
N GLU A 201 -13.55 -1.59 11.00
CA GLU A 201 -14.93 -1.86 11.35
C GLU A 201 -15.31 -1.25 12.70
N VAL A 202 -14.48 -1.49 13.73
CA VAL A 202 -14.71 -0.94 15.07
C VAL A 202 -14.67 0.61 15.05
N THR A 203 -13.75 1.23 14.30
CA THR A 203 -13.67 2.69 14.22
C THR A 203 -14.93 3.30 13.60
N VAL A 204 -15.46 2.69 12.54
CA VAL A 204 -16.67 3.18 11.84
C VAL A 204 -17.92 2.94 12.69
N ILE A 205 -18.01 1.82 13.41
CA ILE A 205 -19.10 1.56 14.36
C ILE A 205 -19.12 2.64 15.45
N ILE A 206 -17.98 2.92 16.08
CA ILE A 206 -17.88 3.96 17.11
C ILE A 206 -18.25 5.32 16.55
N ASP A 207 -17.76 5.65 15.35
CA ASP A 207 -18.11 6.89 14.66
C ASP A 207 -19.59 6.96 14.28
N ARG A 208 -20.32 5.86 14.13
CA ARG A 208 -21.76 5.91 13.89
C ARG A 208 -22.58 6.28 15.13
N PHE A 209 -22.10 5.93 16.33
CA PHE A 209 -22.88 6.03 17.58
C PHE A 209 -22.70 7.34 18.36
N LYS A 210 -21.82 8.24 17.91
CA LYS A 210 -21.57 9.53 18.58
C LYS A 210 -22.18 10.72 17.86
#